data_AF-A0A2P6QSY5-F1
#
_entry.id   AF-A0A2P6QSY5-F1
#
_cell.length_a   1.000
_cell.length_b   1.000
_cell.length_c   1.000
_cell.angle_alpha   90.00
_cell.angle_beta   90.00
_cell.angle_gamma   90.00
#
_symmetry.space_group_name_H-M   'P 1'
#
loop_
_entity.id
_entity.type
_entity.pdbx_description
1 polymer ?
#
loop_
_entity_poly.entity_id
_entity_poly.type
_entity_poly.pdbx_seq_one_letter_code
_entity_poly.pdbx_strand_id
1 'polypeptide(L)'
;MASEEIRNVSEGYPMKGGDGPDSYAKNSTYQRKAMESVKELVTKGIAEQLDIDLLLPSNSFHIADLGCSVGPNTFSSVENILEAVQLKFQSQGLMNHQIPEFQVFFNDHTPNDFNLLFKSLPSNRQYYAAGVPGSFYGRLFPSASIHLFHSSFALQWLSKVPKDVEDKNSPACRDLPSIFHAKNVKI
;
A
#
# COMPACT_ATOMS: atom_id res chain seq x y z
N MET A 1 -30.09 -16.36 -25.01
CA MET A 1 -29.87 -14.94 -24.70
C MET A 1 -28.92 -14.88 -23.53
N ALA A 2 -27.65 -14.64 -23.80
CA ALA A 2 -26.64 -14.43 -22.77
C ALA A 2 -26.83 -13.01 -22.24
N SER A 3 -27.37 -12.87 -21.03
CA SER A 3 -27.33 -11.60 -20.31
C SER A 3 -25.89 -11.37 -19.88
N GLU A 4 -25.26 -10.37 -20.48
CA GLU A 4 -24.00 -9.79 -20.02
C GLU A 4 -24.12 -9.42 -18.55
N GLU A 5 -23.64 -10.29 -17.66
CA GLU A 5 -23.07 -9.83 -16.41
C GLU A 5 -21.85 -9.00 -16.77
N ILE A 6 -22.05 -7.69 -16.94
CA ILE A 6 -20.96 -6.73 -16.80
C ILE A 6 -20.42 -6.99 -15.39
N ARG A 7 -19.31 -7.74 -15.31
CA ARG A 7 -18.51 -7.83 -14.10
C ARG A 7 -18.29 -6.38 -13.69
N ASN A 8 -18.88 -5.97 -12.56
CA ASN A 8 -18.56 -4.71 -11.92
C ASN A 8 -17.07 -4.76 -11.59
N VAL A 9 -16.24 -4.39 -12.55
CA VAL A 9 -14.84 -4.08 -12.31
C VAL A 9 -14.94 -2.90 -11.35
N SER A 10 -14.55 -3.13 -10.09
CA SER A 10 -14.34 -2.05 -9.13
C SER A 10 -13.53 -0.98 -9.85
N GLU A 11 -14.14 0.16 -10.20
CA GLU A 11 -13.42 1.27 -10.80
C GLU A 11 -12.31 1.66 -9.83
N GLY A 12 -11.06 1.48 -10.27
CA GLY A 12 -9.90 1.89 -9.51
C GLY A 12 -9.63 3.35 -9.82
N TYR A 13 -9.40 4.16 -8.78
CA TYR A 13 -9.01 5.56 -8.91
C TYR A 13 -7.56 5.73 -8.44
N PRO A 14 -6.56 5.21 -9.20
CA PRO A 14 -5.17 5.34 -8.83
C PRO A 14 -4.70 6.80 -8.94
N MET A 15 -3.52 7.07 -8.40
CA MET A 15 -2.90 8.39 -8.52
C MET A 15 -2.46 8.67 -9.97
N LYS A 16 -2.25 9.95 -10.31
CA LYS A 16 -1.77 10.37 -11.64
C LYS A 16 -0.39 9.78 -11.93
N GLY A 17 -0.33 8.83 -12.86
CA GLY A 17 0.89 8.20 -13.35
C GLY A 17 1.75 9.10 -14.23
N GLY A 18 2.79 8.51 -14.83
CA GLY A 18 3.83 9.23 -15.58
C GLY A 18 4.82 9.99 -14.71
N ASP A 19 5.82 10.60 -15.34
CA ASP A 19 6.92 11.33 -14.71
C ASP A 19 6.88 12.84 -15.00
N GLY A 20 5.76 13.35 -15.54
CA GLY A 20 5.52 14.76 -15.81
C GLY A 20 5.41 15.63 -14.54
N PRO A 21 5.41 16.96 -14.66
CA PRO A 21 5.37 17.89 -13.52
C PRO A 21 4.16 17.70 -12.60
N ASP A 22 3.03 17.25 -13.13
CA ASP A 22 1.81 16.99 -12.36
C ASP A 22 1.68 15.54 -11.86
N SER A 23 2.68 14.71 -12.10
CA SER A 23 2.63 13.29 -11.68
C SER A 23 2.61 13.17 -10.16
N TYR A 24 2.04 12.07 -9.66
CA TYR A 24 2.09 11.75 -8.25
C TYR A 24 3.53 11.61 -7.73
N ALA A 25 4.42 11.03 -8.54
CA ALA A 25 5.83 10.86 -8.19
C ALA A 25 6.52 12.20 -7.83
N LYS A 26 6.09 13.30 -8.47
CA LYS A 26 6.62 14.66 -8.21
C LYS A 26 5.79 15.49 -7.23
N ASN A 27 4.59 15.06 -6.86
CA ASN A 27 3.64 15.83 -6.03
C ASN A 27 3.20 15.09 -4.75
N SER A 28 3.97 14.09 -4.29
CA SER A 28 3.64 13.25 -3.14
C SER A 28 4.48 13.55 -1.88
N THR A 29 5.00 14.78 -1.77
CA THR A 29 5.87 15.21 -0.66
C THR A 29 5.18 15.17 0.70
N TYR A 30 3.87 15.45 0.76
CA TYR A 30 3.13 15.40 2.02
C TYR A 30 3.07 13.97 2.58
N GLN A 31 2.70 13.01 1.75
CA GLN A 31 2.66 11.59 2.09
C GLN A 31 4.05 11.09 2.50
N ARG A 32 5.10 11.56 1.81
CA ARG A 32 6.49 11.23 2.17
C ARG A 32 6.86 11.72 3.57
N LYS A 33 6.62 13.00 3.86
CA LYS A 33 6.92 13.59 5.19
C LYS A 33 6.14 12.93 6.31
N ALA A 34 4.88 12.60 6.06
CA ALA A 34 4.06 11.87 7.02
C ALA A 34 4.66 10.47 7.31
N MET A 35 5.14 9.76 6.29
CA MET A 35 5.85 8.49 6.45
C MET A 35 7.17 8.62 7.20
N GLU A 36 7.96 9.63 6.89
CA GLU A 36 9.19 9.93 7.62
C GLU A 36 8.91 10.18 9.12
N SER A 37 7.83 10.90 9.44
CA SER A 37 7.47 11.22 10.83
C SER A 37 7.04 10.01 11.67
N VAL A 38 6.62 8.92 11.04
CA VAL A 38 6.21 7.68 11.74
C VAL A 38 7.20 6.53 11.57
N LYS A 39 8.34 6.76 10.90
CA LYS A 39 9.37 5.72 10.66
C LYS A 39 9.77 5.01 11.96
N GLU A 40 10.09 5.75 13.01
CA GLU A 40 10.51 5.18 14.29
C GLU A 40 9.43 4.32 14.93
N LEU A 41 8.16 4.70 14.78
CA LEU A 41 7.03 3.92 15.29
C LEU A 41 6.88 2.60 14.53
N VAL A 42 7.07 2.61 13.21
CA VAL A 42 7.09 1.38 12.39
C VAL A 42 8.25 0.47 12.80
N THR A 43 9.46 1.02 12.92
CA THR A 43 10.65 0.26 13.35
C THR A 43 10.43 -0.37 14.73
N LYS A 44 9.92 0.40 15.69
CA LYS A 44 9.60 -0.08 17.03
C LYS A 44 8.53 -1.17 17.00
N GLY A 45 7.46 -0.96 16.23
CA GLY A 45 6.39 -1.94 16.07
C GLY A 45 6.91 -3.28 15.53
N ILE A 46 7.79 -3.26 14.53
CA ILE A 46 8.44 -4.46 14.00
C ILE A 46 9.33 -5.11 15.07
N ALA A 47 10.14 -4.33 15.77
CA ALA A 47 11.05 -4.86 16.79
C ALA A 47 10.31 -5.56 17.95
N GLU A 48 9.15 -5.02 18.36
CA GLU A 48 8.35 -5.54 19.47
C GLU A 48 7.41 -6.68 19.07
N GLN A 49 6.83 -6.63 17.86
CA GLN A 49 5.72 -7.51 17.48
C GLN A 49 6.11 -8.62 16.50
N LEU A 50 7.23 -8.49 15.78
CA LEU A 50 7.64 -9.53 14.83
C LEU A 50 8.24 -10.72 15.59
N ASP A 51 7.53 -11.84 15.59
CA ASP A 51 8.04 -13.12 16.07
C ASP A 51 8.79 -13.82 14.94
N ILE A 52 10.13 -13.83 15.02
CA ILE A 52 10.97 -14.42 13.99
C ILE A 52 11.06 -15.94 14.11
N ASP A 53 10.78 -16.53 15.28
CA ASP A 53 10.94 -17.97 15.49
C ASP A 53 9.89 -18.75 14.67
N LEU A 54 8.72 -18.15 14.48
CA LEU A 54 7.68 -18.65 13.57
C LEU A 54 8.08 -18.58 12.09
N LEU A 55 9.11 -17.81 11.76
CA LEU A 55 9.55 -17.51 10.39
C LEU A 55 10.84 -18.23 10.00
N LEU A 56 11.62 -18.72 10.97
CA LEU A 56 12.87 -19.45 10.76
C LEU A 56 12.77 -20.69 9.83
N PRO A 57 11.63 -21.41 9.73
CA PRO A 57 11.52 -22.48 8.74
C PRO A 57 11.46 -21.98 7.29
N SER A 58 11.23 -20.69 7.07
CA SER A 58 11.06 -20.10 5.74
C SER A 58 12.37 -19.52 5.20
N ASN A 59 12.67 -19.82 3.94
CA ASN A 59 13.80 -19.21 3.24
C ASN A 59 13.49 -17.79 2.75
N SER A 60 12.22 -17.37 2.77
CA SER A 60 11.79 -16.07 2.27
C SER A 60 10.90 -15.30 3.24
N PHE A 61 11.04 -13.97 3.24
CA PHE A 61 10.21 -13.04 3.99
C PHE A 61 9.42 -12.15 3.01
N HIS A 62 8.13 -12.42 2.91
CA HIS A 62 7.19 -11.70 2.05
C HIS A 62 6.57 -10.47 2.71
N ILE A 63 6.69 -9.32 2.03
CA ILE A 63 6.09 -8.04 2.38
C ILE A 63 5.11 -7.64 1.28
N ALA A 64 3.95 -7.08 1.63
CA ALA A 64 3.03 -6.48 0.67
C ALA A 64 2.75 -5.02 1.01
N ASP A 65 2.97 -4.11 0.06
CA ASP A 65 2.58 -2.70 0.15
C ASP A 65 1.25 -2.49 -0.59
N LEU A 66 0.18 -2.22 0.17
CA LEU A 66 -1.19 -2.08 -0.32
C LEU A 66 -1.51 -0.61 -0.59
N GLY A 67 -1.69 -0.27 -1.87
CA GLY A 67 -1.80 1.11 -2.35
C GLY A 67 -0.44 1.75 -2.60
N CYS A 68 0.44 1.04 -3.31
CA CYS A 68 1.82 1.46 -3.55
C CYS A 68 1.95 2.68 -4.48
N SER A 69 0.90 3.00 -5.25
CA SER A 69 0.91 4.00 -6.31
C SER A 69 2.07 3.72 -7.29
N VAL A 70 2.76 4.76 -7.74
CA VAL A 70 3.80 4.70 -8.80
C VAL A 70 5.22 4.94 -8.28
N GLY A 71 5.39 5.11 -6.97
CA GLY A 71 6.64 5.58 -6.35
C GLY A 71 6.81 7.12 -6.35
N PRO A 72 7.88 7.63 -5.71
CA PRO A 72 8.96 6.89 -5.06
C PRO A 72 8.67 6.48 -3.60
N ASN A 73 7.57 6.97 -3.00
CA ASN A 73 7.33 6.80 -1.56
C ASN A 73 7.21 5.34 -1.11
N THR A 74 6.66 4.46 -1.96
CA THR A 74 6.60 3.01 -1.71
C THR A 74 7.99 2.40 -1.51
N PHE A 75 8.98 2.82 -2.30
CA PHE A 75 10.35 2.29 -2.18
C PHE A 75 11.00 2.69 -0.86
N SER A 76 10.86 3.95 -0.45
CA SER A 76 11.35 4.40 0.87
C SER A 76 10.65 3.70 2.03
N SER A 77 9.34 3.43 1.89
CA SER A 77 8.57 2.71 2.91
C SER A 77 9.05 1.26 3.03
N VAL A 78 9.23 0.57 1.91
CA VAL A 78 9.75 -0.79 1.84
C VAL A 78 11.17 -0.87 2.39
N GLU A 79 12.06 0.06 2.03
CA GLU A 79 13.44 0.11 2.55
C GLU A 79 13.46 0.26 4.07
N ASN A 80 12.63 1.14 4.63
CA ASN A 80 12.52 1.31 6.08
C ASN A 80 12.03 0.02 6.78
N ILE A 81 11.07 -0.69 6.17
CA ILE A 81 10.57 -1.97 6.71
C ILE A 81 11.66 -3.02 6.65
N LEU A 82 12.37 -3.14 5.52
CA LEU A 82 13.46 -4.10 5.35
C LEU A 82 14.56 -3.87 6.38
N GLU A 83 14.99 -2.63 6.56
CA GLU A 83 15.97 -2.24 7.58
C GLU A 83 15.50 -2.67 8.98
N ALA A 84 14.25 -2.36 9.35
CA ALA A 84 13.70 -2.73 10.64
C ALA A 84 13.60 -4.24 10.85
N VAL A 85 13.19 -5.00 9.83
CA VAL A 85 13.12 -6.46 9.88
C VAL A 85 14.53 -7.05 9.99
N GLN A 86 15.48 -6.61 9.18
CA GLN A 86 16.88 -7.06 9.25
C GLN A 86 17.49 -6.81 10.64
N LEU A 87 17.28 -5.62 11.21
CA LEU A 87 17.72 -5.30 12.57
C LEU A 87 17.08 -6.22 13.60
N LYS A 88 15.80 -6.57 13.45
CA LYS A 88 15.13 -7.54 14.32
C LYS A 88 15.80 -8.92 14.25
N PHE A 89 16.06 -9.45 13.05
CA PHE A 89 16.80 -10.72 12.88
C PHE A 89 18.19 -10.67 13.53
N GLN A 90 18.96 -9.60 13.27
CA GLN A 90 20.30 -9.42 13.83
C GLN A 90 20.29 -9.28 15.37
N SER A 91 19.30 -8.60 15.94
CA SER A 91 19.15 -8.45 17.40
C SER A 91 18.91 -9.77 18.13
N GLN A 92 18.46 -10.80 17.41
CA GLN A 92 18.26 -12.17 17.91
C GLN A 92 19.48 -13.06 17.64
N GLY A 93 20.61 -12.49 17.23
CA GLY A 93 21.89 -13.19 17.05
C GLY A 93 22.05 -13.89 15.69
N LEU A 94 21.16 -13.65 14.74
CA LEU A 94 21.24 -14.25 13.41
C LEU A 94 22.25 -13.51 12.52
N MET A 95 23.12 -14.27 11.88
CA MET A 95 24.09 -13.78 10.91
C MET A 95 23.39 -13.45 9.59
N ASN A 96 24.00 -12.60 8.75
CA ASN A 96 23.39 -12.16 7.49
C ASN A 96 22.97 -13.32 6.55
N HIS A 97 23.71 -14.44 6.53
CA HIS A 97 23.38 -15.61 5.71
C HIS A 97 22.19 -16.43 6.25
N GLN A 98 21.73 -16.13 7.47
CA GLN A 98 20.56 -16.74 8.11
C GLN A 98 19.32 -15.83 8.01
N ILE A 99 19.49 -14.61 7.48
CA ILE A 99 18.37 -13.71 7.22
C ILE A 99 17.68 -14.18 5.92
N PRO A 100 16.36 -14.37 5.91
CA PRO A 100 15.63 -14.84 4.74
C PRO A 100 15.71 -13.85 3.58
N GLU A 101 15.53 -14.36 2.36
CA GLU A 101 15.43 -13.53 1.17
C GLU A 101 14.13 -12.73 1.18
N PHE A 102 14.19 -11.44 0.86
CA PHE A 102 13.00 -10.60 0.86
C PHE A 102 12.28 -10.61 -0.48
N GLN A 103 10.97 -10.83 -0.46
CA GLN A 103 10.08 -10.64 -1.61
C GLN A 103 9.05 -9.57 -1.26
N VAL A 104 8.98 -8.54 -2.10
CA VAL A 104 8.05 -7.42 -1.94
C VAL A 104 7.02 -7.49 -3.04
N PHE A 105 5.76 -7.40 -2.63
CA PHE A 105 4.59 -7.32 -3.49
C PHE A 105 4.04 -5.90 -3.47
N PHE A 106 4.11 -5.21 -4.59
CA PHE A 106 3.55 -3.88 -4.77
C PHE A 106 2.12 -4.01 -5.29
N ASN A 107 1.14 -3.72 -4.45
CA ASN A 107 -0.27 -3.78 -4.80
C ASN A 107 -0.84 -2.38 -5.05
N ASP A 108 -1.59 -2.26 -6.14
CA ASP A 108 -2.48 -1.12 -6.39
C ASP A 108 -3.61 -1.58 -7.33
N HIS A 109 -4.55 -0.68 -7.63
CA HIS A 109 -5.60 -0.95 -8.61
C HIS A 109 -5.01 -1.29 -9.99
N THR A 110 -5.72 -2.13 -10.75
CA THR A 110 -5.30 -2.55 -12.10
C THR A 110 -4.93 -1.39 -13.04
N PRO A 111 -5.62 -0.22 -13.02
CA PRO A 111 -5.26 0.91 -13.88
C PRO A 111 -4.04 1.73 -13.40
N ASN A 112 -3.42 1.38 -12.26
CA ASN A 112 -2.21 2.05 -11.78
C ASN A 112 -1.06 1.92 -12.79
N ASP A 113 -0.18 2.90 -12.84
CA ASP A 113 0.96 2.91 -13.75
C ASP A 113 2.11 2.06 -13.21
N PHE A 114 1.94 0.74 -13.26
CA PHE A 114 2.97 -0.24 -12.90
C PHE A 114 4.20 -0.16 -13.81
N ASN A 115 4.06 0.36 -15.03
CA ASN A 115 5.20 0.54 -15.94
C ASN A 115 6.18 1.57 -15.36
N LEU A 116 5.68 2.70 -14.87
CA LEU A 116 6.52 3.67 -14.18
C LEU A 116 7.10 3.09 -12.89
N LEU A 117 6.28 2.43 -12.07
CA LEU A 117 6.73 1.79 -10.83
C LEU A 117 7.94 0.87 -11.10
N PHE A 118 7.84 -0.03 -12.07
CA PHE A 118 8.92 -0.97 -12.38
C PHE A 118 10.14 -0.30 -13.01
N LYS A 119 9.96 0.74 -13.84
CA LYS A 119 11.08 1.55 -14.36
C LYS A 119 11.82 2.30 -13.25
N SER A 120 11.13 2.65 -12.17
CA SER A 120 11.67 3.43 -11.05
C SER A 120 12.17 2.59 -9.88
N LEU A 121 12.14 1.25 -9.96
CA LEU A 121 12.67 0.39 -8.91
C LEU A 121 14.16 0.69 -8.64
N PRO A 122 14.61 0.77 -7.37
CA PRO A 122 16.01 0.94 -7.05
C PRO A 122 16.86 -0.22 -7.61
N SER A 123 17.98 0.11 -8.24
CA SER A 123 18.89 -0.88 -8.83
C SER A 123 19.67 -1.69 -7.79
N ASN A 124 19.94 -1.08 -6.63
CA ASN A 124 20.65 -1.66 -5.50
C ASN A 124 19.74 -2.30 -4.44
N ARG A 125 18.45 -2.49 -4.76
CA ARG A 125 17.48 -3.08 -3.83
C ARG A 125 17.91 -4.47 -3.35
N GLN A 126 17.63 -4.77 -2.08
CA GLN A 126 17.93 -6.07 -1.45
C GLN A 126 16.66 -6.93 -1.35
N TYR A 127 15.79 -6.87 -2.36
CA TYR A 127 14.55 -7.61 -2.41
C TYR A 127 14.13 -7.94 -3.85
N TYR A 128 13.45 -9.08 -4.00
CA TYR A 128 12.71 -9.43 -5.20
C TYR A 128 11.40 -8.63 -5.24
N ALA A 129 11.01 -8.16 -6.43
CA ALA A 129 9.86 -7.28 -6.59
C ALA A 129 8.82 -7.94 -7.51
N ALA A 130 7.55 -7.87 -7.14
CA ALA A 130 6.41 -8.29 -7.95
C ALA A 130 5.29 -7.26 -7.84
N GLY A 131 4.55 -7.03 -8.93
CA GLY A 131 3.31 -6.23 -8.90
C GLY A 131 2.10 -7.13 -8.73
N VAL A 132 1.12 -6.66 -7.96
CA VAL A 132 -0.15 -7.37 -7.70
C VAL A 132 -1.31 -6.44 -8.01
N PRO A 133 -1.81 -6.43 -9.25
CA PRO A 133 -2.91 -5.55 -9.64
C PRO A 133 -4.25 -6.04 -9.06
N GLY A 134 -4.98 -5.14 -8.38
CA GLY A 134 -6.31 -5.42 -7.85
C GLY A 134 -6.65 -4.56 -6.63
N SER A 135 -7.93 -4.43 -6.31
CA SER A 135 -8.35 -3.76 -5.08
C SER A 135 -7.98 -4.60 -3.85
N PHE A 136 -7.35 -3.99 -2.86
CA PHE A 136 -7.08 -4.62 -1.55
C PHE A 136 -8.33 -4.83 -0.69
N TYR A 137 -9.51 -4.38 -1.14
CA TYR A 137 -10.79 -4.78 -0.54
C TYR A 137 -11.23 -6.18 -0.96
N GLY A 138 -10.58 -6.76 -1.99
CA GLY A 138 -10.74 -8.15 -2.40
C GLY A 138 -9.58 -9.03 -1.94
N ARG A 139 -9.61 -10.31 -2.34
CA ARG A 139 -8.51 -11.25 -2.12
C ARG A 139 -7.39 -10.98 -3.12
N LEU A 140 -6.19 -10.69 -2.62
CA LEU A 140 -4.98 -10.49 -3.43
C LEU A 140 -3.98 -11.64 -3.33
N PHE A 141 -3.94 -12.30 -2.17
CA PHE A 141 -2.92 -13.30 -1.85
C PHE A 141 -3.55 -14.61 -1.36
N PRO A 142 -2.87 -15.76 -1.55
CA PRO A 142 -3.21 -17.00 -0.86
C PRO A 142 -3.21 -16.84 0.66
N SER A 143 -3.87 -17.76 1.36
CA SER A 143 -3.81 -17.79 2.83
C SER A 143 -2.38 -18.06 3.31
N ALA A 144 -1.97 -17.36 4.37
CA ALA A 144 -0.67 -17.53 5.03
C ALA A 144 0.57 -17.32 4.11
N SER A 145 0.46 -16.48 3.08
CA SER A 145 1.57 -16.24 2.14
C SER A 145 2.33 -14.92 2.33
N ILE A 146 1.85 -14.00 3.17
CA ILE A 146 2.48 -12.69 3.44
C ILE A 146 2.76 -12.59 4.93
N HIS A 147 3.97 -12.17 5.29
CA HIS A 147 4.38 -12.01 6.70
C HIS A 147 4.13 -10.61 7.22
N LEU A 148 4.25 -9.58 6.36
CA LEU A 148 4.03 -8.19 6.74
C LEU A 148 3.24 -7.45 5.66
N PHE A 149 2.14 -6.83 6.07
CA PHE A 149 1.40 -5.88 5.24
C PHE A 149 1.72 -4.45 5.66
N HIS A 150 1.96 -3.59 4.69
CA HIS A 150 2.09 -2.15 4.84
C HIS A 150 1.01 -1.48 3.99
N SER A 151 0.47 -0.36 4.49
CA SER A 151 -0.41 0.50 3.71
C SER A 151 -0.33 1.91 4.25
N SER A 152 -0.14 2.88 3.35
CA SER A 152 0.02 4.29 3.71
C SER A 152 -0.78 5.16 2.76
N PHE A 153 -1.62 6.05 3.32
CA PHE A 153 -2.48 6.94 2.55
C PHE A 153 -3.36 6.24 1.50
N ALA A 154 -3.73 4.98 1.72
CA ALA A 154 -4.60 4.22 0.84
C ALA A 154 -5.96 3.89 1.48
N LEU A 155 -6.00 3.58 2.78
CA LEU A 155 -7.20 3.07 3.47
C LEU A 155 -8.36 4.07 3.57
N GLN A 156 -8.12 5.37 3.44
CA GLN A 156 -9.17 6.38 3.45
C GLN A 156 -10.01 6.39 2.16
N TRP A 157 -9.55 5.74 1.08
CA TRP A 157 -10.27 5.66 -0.19
C TRP A 157 -11.31 4.55 -0.15
N LEU A 158 -12.58 4.91 -0.01
CA LEU A 158 -13.69 3.94 0.02
C LEU A 158 -13.78 3.14 -1.28
N SER A 159 -14.26 1.90 -1.17
CA SER A 159 -14.52 1.02 -2.33
C SER A 159 -15.63 1.53 -3.24
N LYS A 160 -16.52 2.39 -2.73
CA LYS A 160 -17.62 3.03 -3.44
C LYS A 160 -18.16 4.20 -2.64
N VAL A 161 -18.93 5.07 -3.30
CA VAL A 161 -19.70 6.12 -2.63
C VAL A 161 -20.74 5.46 -1.70
N PRO A 162 -20.97 5.98 -0.49
CA PRO A 162 -22.04 5.50 0.38
C PRO A 162 -23.41 5.64 -0.29
N LYS A 163 -24.19 4.56 -0.33
CA LYS A 163 -25.50 4.51 -1.01
C LYS A 163 -26.46 5.60 -0.54
N ASP A 164 -26.46 5.91 0.75
CA ASP A 164 -27.34 6.93 1.33
C ASP A 164 -26.99 8.35 0.88
N VAL A 165 -25.80 8.58 0.32
CA VAL A 165 -25.42 9.86 -0.30
C VAL A 165 -25.85 9.92 -1.76
N GLU A 166 -25.97 8.77 -2.43
CA GLU A 166 -26.44 8.66 -3.81
C GLU A 166 -27.97 8.78 -3.91
N ASP A 167 -28.70 8.36 -2.86
CA ASP A 167 -30.15 8.50 -2.78
C ASP A 167 -30.54 9.95 -2.48
N LYS A 168 -31.11 10.64 -3.48
CA LYS A 168 -31.60 12.02 -3.35
C LYS A 168 -32.67 12.21 -2.28
N ASN A 169 -33.35 11.15 -1.86
CA ASN A 169 -34.39 11.22 -0.84
C ASN A 169 -33.84 10.95 0.57
N SER A 170 -32.59 10.53 0.68
CA SER A 170 -31.95 10.24 1.95
C SER A 170 -31.60 11.54 2.70
N PRO A 171 -31.80 11.60 4.02
CA PRO A 171 -31.32 12.71 4.85
C PRO A 171 -29.80 12.94 4.78
N ALA A 172 -29.04 11.95 4.30
CA ALA A 172 -27.59 12.05 4.11
C ALA A 172 -27.21 12.71 2.78
N CYS A 173 -28.12 12.75 1.79
CA CYS A 173 -27.95 13.54 0.57
C CYS A 173 -28.16 15.01 0.93
N ARG A 174 -27.05 15.77 0.99
CA ARG A 174 -27.11 17.21 1.26
C ARG A 174 -27.30 17.95 -0.06
N ASP A 175 -28.24 18.90 -0.10
CA ASP A 175 -28.43 19.84 -1.22
C ASP A 175 -27.25 20.84 -1.40
N LEU A 176 -26.21 20.74 -0.57
CA LEU A 176 -25.02 21.59 -0.62
C LEU A 176 -23.93 20.97 -1.50
N PRO A 177 -23.09 21.77 -2.20
CA PRO A 177 -22.07 21.30 -3.13
C PRO A 177 -20.83 20.73 -2.41
N SER A 178 -21.03 19.78 -1.51
CA SER A 178 -19.95 19.10 -0.80
C SER A 178 -19.70 17.74 -1.43
N ILE A 179 -18.45 17.47 -1.81
CA ILE A 179 -18.05 16.21 -2.46
C ILE A 179 -17.53 15.16 -1.45
N PHE A 180 -17.50 15.47 -0.15
CA PHE A 180 -17.11 14.55 0.93
C PHE A 180 -17.79 14.93 2.25
N HIS A 181 -17.71 14.05 3.27
CA HIS A 181 -18.25 14.35 4.59
C HIS A 181 -17.46 15.47 5.28
N ALA A 182 -18.08 16.64 5.44
CA ALA A 182 -17.53 17.75 6.23
C ALA A 182 -18.50 18.15 7.36
N LYS A 183 -17.95 18.47 8.54
CA LYS A 183 -18.69 19.22 9.56
C LYS A 183 -18.75 20.68 9.13
N ASN A 184 -19.94 21.27 9.08
CA ASN A 184 -20.08 22.71 8.89
C ASN A 184 -19.56 23.39 10.16
N VAL A 185 -18.29 23.80 10.13
CA VAL A 185 -17.76 24.70 11.15
C VAL A 185 -18.30 26.08 10.82
N LYS A 186 -19.30 26.55 11.59
CA LYS A 186 -19.63 27.98 11.60
C LYS A 186 -18.45 28.68 12.29
N ILE A 187 -17.71 29.46 11.52
CA ILE A 187 -16.71 30.41 12.03
C ILE A 187 -17.44 31.64 12.57
#